data_AF-A0A1F8P3E3-F1
#
_entry.id   AF-A0A1F8P3E3-F1
#
_cell.length_a   1.000
_cell.length_b   1.000
_cell.length_c   1.000
_cell.angle_alpha   90.00
_cell.angle_beta   90.00
_cell.angle_gamma   90.00
#
_symmetry.space_group_name_H-M   'P 1'
#
loop_
_entity.id
_entity.type
_entity.pdbx_description
1 polymer ?
#
loop_
_entity_poly.entity_id
_entity_poly.type
_entity_poly.pdbx_seq_one_letter_code
_entity_poly.pdbx_strand_id
1 'polypeptide(L)' 'MLRTDEQLIQEYISVGFIAKHCGVSNTTVLRWISAGQLPAFRLPGGHYRIGREDLSEFLDKYGMSTDSKTHESYV' A
#
# COMPACT_ATOMS: atom_id res chain seq x y z
N MET A 1 18.51 -12.26 -25.36
CA MET A 1 17.38 -12.74 -24.55
C MET A 1 17.65 -12.33 -23.10
N LEU A 2 17.36 -11.08 -22.77
CA LEU A 2 17.60 -10.56 -21.41
C LEU A 2 16.46 -11.01 -20.51
N ARG A 3 16.82 -11.55 -19.35
CA ARG A 3 15.91 -12.08 -18.34
C ARG A 3 15.06 -10.96 -17.76
N THR A 4 13.77 -11.22 -17.68
CA THR A 4 12.72 -10.44 -17.02
C THR A 4 13.04 -10.25 -15.52
N ASP A 5 12.50 -9.16 -14.96
CA ASP A 5 12.28 -8.93 -13.53
C ASP A 5 13.37 -8.25 -12.69
N GLU A 6 13.84 -7.07 -13.13
CA GLU A 6 13.95 -5.94 -12.20
C GLU A 6 12.58 -5.24 -12.16
N GLN A 7 11.61 -5.87 -11.50
CA GLN A 7 10.40 -5.16 -11.12
C GLN A 7 10.82 -4.10 -10.12
N LEU A 8 10.85 -2.84 -10.55
CA LEU A 8 10.99 -1.67 -9.71
C LEU A 8 10.04 -1.85 -8.52
N ILE A 9 10.61 -2.19 -7.37
CA ILE A 9 9.90 -2.18 -6.10
C ILE A 9 9.41 -0.75 -5.98
N GLN A 10 8.10 -0.53 -6.15
CA GLN A 10 7.52 0.80 -6.00
C GLN A 10 7.73 1.22 -4.55
N GLU A 11 8.76 2.05 -4.34
CA GLU A 11 9.15 2.59 -3.04
C GLU A 11 7.99 3.37 -2.39
N TYR A 12 7.12 3.94 -3.23
CA TYR A 12 5.99 4.75 -2.80
C TYR A 12 4.66 4.30 -3.40
N ILE A 13 3.70 4.09 -2.51
CA ILE A 13 2.39 3.52 -2.80
C ILE A 13 1.33 4.64 -2.76
N SER A 14 0.34 4.56 -3.65
CA SER A 14 -0.76 5.53 -3.68
C SER A 14 -1.90 5.15 -2.74
N VAL A 15 -2.68 6.15 -2.30
CA VAL A 15 -3.92 5.96 -1.53
C VAL A 15 -4.88 4.97 -2.19
N GLY A 16 -5.07 5.09 -3.52
CA GLY A 16 -5.99 4.23 -4.26
C GLY A 16 -5.53 2.77 -4.31
N PHE A 17 -4.21 2.54 -4.37
CA PHE A 17 -3.66 1.18 -4.30
C PHE A 17 -3.93 0.56 -2.92
N ILE A 18 -3.65 1.29 -1.83
CA ILE A 18 -3.88 0.81 -0.46
C ILE A 18 -5.37 0.53 -0.25
N ALA A 19 -6.24 1.45 -0.69
CA ALA A 19 -7.68 1.29 -0.59
C ALA A 19 -8.16 0.00 -1.26
N LYS A 20 -7.71 -0.26 -2.49
CA LYS A 20 -8.01 -1.51 -3.21
C LYS A 20 -7.44 -2.74 -2.51
N HIS A 21 -6.18 -2.66 -2.05
CA HIS A 21 -5.50 -3.77 -1.40
C HIS A 21 -6.15 -4.17 -0.07
N CYS A 22 -6.55 -3.18 0.73
CA CYS A 22 -7.19 -3.39 2.04
C CYS A 22 -8.73 -3.56 1.95
N GLY A 23 -9.33 -3.45 0.76
CA GLY A 23 -10.78 -3.51 0.59
C GLY A 23 -11.55 -2.36 1.25
N VAL A 24 -10.95 -1.18 1.34
CA VAL A 24 -11.54 0.02 1.98
C VAL A 24 -11.70 1.18 0.99
N SER A 25 -12.39 2.24 1.40
CA SER A 25 -12.50 3.47 0.61
C SER A 25 -11.22 4.32 0.67
N ASN A 26 -10.97 5.15 -0.35
CA ASN A 26 -9.91 6.18 -0.30
C ASN A 26 -10.08 7.11 0.92
N THR A 27 -11.31 7.45 1.28
CA THR A 27 -11.62 8.26 2.46
C THR A 27 -11.15 7.61 3.76
N THR A 28 -11.25 6.29 3.87
CA THR A 28 -10.75 5.53 5.03
C THR A 28 -9.23 5.66 5.13
N VAL A 29 -8.51 5.49 4.02
CA VAL A 29 -7.04 5.64 3.99
C VAL A 29 -6.62 7.08 4.31
N LEU A 30 -7.31 8.08 3.75
CA LEU A 30 -7.05 9.49 4.05
C LEU A 30 -7.29 9.80 5.54
N ARG A 31 -8.26 9.15 6.18
CA ARG A 31 -8.48 9.28 7.62
C ARG A 31 -7.31 8.74 8.43
N TRP A 32 -6.77 7.57 8.07
CA TRP A 32 -5.56 7.01 8.71
C TRP A 32 -4.37 7.98 8.60
N ILE A 33 -4.19 8.58 7.42
CA ILE A 33 -3.14 9.60 7.19
C ILE A 33 -3.39 10.83 8.07
N SER A 34 -4.60 11.39 8.05
CA SER A 34 -4.92 12.60 8.83
C SER A 34 -4.86 12.38 10.34
N ALA A 35 -5.10 11.15 10.80
CA ALA A 35 -4.99 10.76 12.20
C ALA A 35 -3.53 10.46 12.63
N GLY A 36 -2.56 10.57 11.71
CA GLY A 36 -1.15 10.24 11.96
C GLY A 36 -0.90 8.75 12.17
N GLN A 37 -1.84 7.88 11.79
CA GLN A 37 -1.71 6.43 11.94
C GLN A 37 -0.90 5.81 10.81
N LEU A 38 -1.02 6.36 9.60
CA LEU A 38 -0.30 5.94 8.41
C LEU A 38 0.58 7.09 7.89
N PRO A 39 1.91 7.03 8.07
CA PRO A 39 2.82 8.06 7.56
C PRO A 39 2.69 8.22 6.04
N ALA A 40 2.67 9.47 5.58
CA ALA A 40 2.59 9.80 4.17
C ALA A 40 3.11 11.22 3.93
N PHE A 41 3.65 11.48 2.73
CA PHE A 41 3.91 12.83 2.27
C PHE A 41 2.92 13.25 1.18
N ARG A 42 2.62 14.55 1.18
CA ARG A 42 1.69 15.17 0.24
C ARG A 42 2.46 15.76 -0.95
N LEU A 43 2.06 15.40 -2.15
CA LEU A 43 2.57 16.01 -3.39
C LEU A 43 1.96 17.41 -3.58
N PRO A 44 2.60 18.30 -4.35
CA PRO A 44 2.05 19.62 -4.68
C PRO A 44 0.62 19.58 -5.27
N GLY A 45 0.29 18.53 -6.02
CA GLY A 45 -1.06 18.32 -6.59
C GLY A 45 -2.10 17.77 -5.61
N GLY A 46 -1.76 17.61 -4.33
CA GLY A 46 -2.69 17.21 -3.28
C GLY A 46 -2.83 15.70 -3.04
N HIS A 47 -2.22 14.86 -3.88
CA HIS A 47 -2.15 13.40 -3.67
C HIS A 47 -1.15 13.03 -2.59
N TYR A 48 -1.35 11.86 -1.97
CA TYR A 48 -0.40 11.29 -1.00
C TYR A 48 0.40 10.14 -1.58
N ARG A 49 1.58 9.92 -1.00
CA ARG A 49 2.43 8.76 -1.19
C ARG A 49 2.85 8.21 0.18
N ILE A 50 2.85 6.89 0.27
CA ILE A 50 3.11 6.13 1.48
C ILE A 50 4.34 5.27 1.20
N GLY A 51 5.34 5.30 2.08
CA GLY A 51 6.52 4.43 1.98
C GLY A 51 6.14 2.96 2.09
N ARG A 52 6.88 2.07 1.44
CA ARG A 52 6.61 0.63 1.53
C ARG A 52 6.79 0.12 2.96
N GLU A 53 7.84 0.55 3.67
CA GLU A 53 8.05 0.19 5.08
C GLU A 53 6.92 0.71 5.98
N ASP A 54 6.53 1.98 5.82
CA ASP A 54 5.44 2.59 6.61
C ASP A 54 4.13 1.82 6.46
N LEU A 55 3.81 1.39 5.23
CA LEU A 55 2.63 0.57 4.98
C LEU A 55 2.76 -0.81 5.62
N SER A 56 3.92 -1.47 5.50
CA SER A 56 4.14 -2.78 6.11
C SER A 56 3.96 -2.72 7.63
N GLU A 57 4.60 -1.76 8.28
CA GLU A 57 4.50 -1.57 9.73
C GLU A 57 3.07 -1.24 10.16
N PHE A 58 2.36 -0.41 9.39
CA PHE A 58 0.95 -0.12 9.62
C PHE A 58 0.08 -1.38 9.54
N LEU A 59 0.22 -2.18 8.48
CA LEU A 59 -0.57 -3.39 8.29
C LEU A 59 -0.30 -4.41 9.40
N ASP A 60 0.96 -4.60 9.78
CA ASP A 60 1.35 -5.52 10.84
C ASP A 60 0.81 -5.05 12.20
N LYS A 61 0.92 -3.74 12.50
CA LYS A 61 0.41 -3.13 13.74
C LYS A 61 -1.08 -3.34 13.96
N TYR A 62 -1.87 -3.32 12.89
CA TYR A 62 -3.32 -3.48 12.97
C TYR A 62 -3.82 -4.88 12.57
N GLY A 63 -2.92 -5.84 12.33
CA GLY A 63 -3.30 -7.19 11.91
C GLY A 63 -4.01 -7.24 10.55
N MET A 64 -3.70 -6.28 9.67
CA MET A 64 -4.27 -6.13 8.33
C MET A 64 -3.37 -6.73 7.24
N SER A 65 -2.30 -7.45 7.60
CA SER A 65 -1.42 -8.12 6.64
C SER A 65 -2.23 -9.15 5.85
N THR A 66 -2.54 -8.83 4.60
CA THR A 66 -3.19 -9.78 3.70
C THR A 66 -2.12 -10.75 3.23
N ASP A 67 -2.09 -11.97 3.79
CA ASP A 67 -1.27 -13.05 3.26
C ASP A 67 -1.70 -13.30 1.81
N SER A 68 -0.96 -12.75 0.86
CA SER A 68 -1.19 -12.96 -0.57
C SER A 68 -0.65 -14.32 -1.01
N LYS A 69 -0.94 -15.39 -0.26
CA LYS A 69 -0.88 -16.78 -0.75
C LYS A 69 -2.24 -17.23 -1.28
N THR A 70 -2.95 -16.35 -1.97
CA THR A 70 -4.08 -16.77 -2.80
C THR A 70 -3.63 -16.60 -4.24
N HIS A 71 -3.63 -17.71 -4.99
CA HIS A 71 -3.29 -17.91 -6.41
C HIS A 71 -1.99 -18.69 -6.72
N GLU A 72 -1.82 -19.86 -6.11
CA GLU A 72 -1.37 -21.05 -6.86
C GLU A 72 -2.27 -22.24 -6.51
N SER A 73 -3.51 -22.18 -6.99
CA SER A 73 -4.42 -23.30 -7.08
C SER A 73 -5.27 -23.07 -8.32
N TYR A 74 -4.67 -23.33 -9.47
CA TYR A 74 -5.41 -23.75 -10.65
C TYR A 74 -4.79 -25.06 -11.09
N VAL A 75 -5.49 -26.14 -10.73
CA VAL A 75 -5.61 -27.46 -11.39
C VAL A 75 -4.31 -28.14 -11.83
#